data_AF-A0A1M7DKT2-F1
#
_entry.id   AF-A0A1M7DKT2-F1
#
_cell.length_a   1.000
_cell.length_b   1.000
_cell.length_c   1.000
_cell.angle_alpha   90.00
_cell.angle_beta   90.00
_cell.angle_gamma   90.00
#
_symmetry.space_group_name_H-M   'P 1'
#
loop_
_entity.id
_entity.type
_entity.pdbx_description
1 polymer ?
#
loop_
_entity_poly.entity_id
_entity_poly.type
_entity_poly.pdbx_seq_one_letter_code
_entity_poly.pdbx_strand_id
1 'polypeptide(L)'
;MNKNNLLNDILDNKKKVLELIIISIILGIGVSFISSSLFDYLQIENNNALCLSIGLFLTLVSLIYFTYSLFGKRIFDKEINGFFLVDRENESLIDIDNYYYSNKIYQYLNSARIEDSAIDKKWLKTNFGNIDSERNNILPIVQEISEYYFLESLSTHLSEFFNSTQFDKNRLKIYERNDIPDILLSNQFLELFSKPMHQRATFIDDETNNSVTSFTRGDIEGKVTSSYKNGVMFKHFHLVLPNESKLLRKNNSTIIIKNKRFKITVRTLVSGVNTYIPVEFRELYLGLDKYDKNPAFVTTYRINIEFNKFSFLKSSSWAYYKWVDSFLYRLEKNVSEKYYFNTQIEWDKIYPIIKALQVKSTKKPTIKSVK
;
A
#
# COMPACT_ATOMS: atom_id res chain seq x y z
N MET A 1 10.86 13.86 -4.07
CA MET A 1 9.94 13.44 -3.00
C MET A 1 10.70 12.49 -2.08
N ASN A 2 10.77 12.77 -0.78
CA ASN A 2 11.68 12.06 0.14
C ASN A 2 11.32 10.58 0.21
N LYS A 3 12.32 9.71 -0.01
CA LYS A 3 12.20 8.28 0.22
C LYS A 3 12.10 8.09 1.74
N ASN A 4 10.89 8.22 2.28
CA ASN A 4 10.65 8.05 3.71
C ASN A 4 10.94 6.59 4.06
N ASN A 5 12.15 6.33 4.53
CA ASN A 5 12.60 5.01 4.93
C ASN A 5 12.19 4.78 6.39
N LEU A 6 10.91 4.55 6.62
CA LEU A 6 10.33 4.36 7.95
C LEU A 6 11.09 3.32 8.77
N LEU A 7 11.51 2.21 8.17
CA LEU A 7 12.31 1.21 8.88
C LEU A 7 13.71 1.71 9.20
N ASN A 8 14.34 2.49 8.32
CA ASN A 8 15.66 3.04 8.61
C ASN A 8 15.58 4.08 9.74
N ASP A 9 14.56 4.94 9.75
CA ASP A 9 14.35 5.91 10.83
C ASP A 9 14.19 5.20 12.19
N ILE A 10 13.49 4.06 12.20
CA ILE A 10 13.31 3.22 13.39
C ILE A 10 14.61 2.53 13.80
N LEU A 11 15.40 2.05 12.84
CA LEU A 11 16.71 1.43 13.10
C LEU A 11 17.75 2.45 13.57
N ASP A 12 17.74 3.67 13.05
CA ASP A 12 18.61 4.76 13.49
C ASP A 12 18.24 5.21 14.90
N ASN A 13 16.94 5.31 15.20
CA ASN A 13 16.47 5.55 16.56
C ASN A 13 16.93 4.43 17.52
N LYS A 14 16.91 3.17 17.10
CA LYS A 14 17.46 2.06 17.89
C LYS A 14 18.94 2.25 18.21
N LYS A 15 19.75 2.67 17.23
CA LYS A 15 21.18 2.91 17.43
C LYS A 15 21.42 4.03 18.46
N LYS A 16 20.73 5.16 18.31
CA LYS A 16 20.80 6.30 19.25
C LYS A 16 20.40 5.91 20.67
N VAL A 17 19.37 5.07 20.82
CA VAL A 17 18.94 4.56 22.12
C VAL A 17 20.00 3.70 22.77
N LEU A 18 20.62 2.81 22.00
CA LEU A 18 21.68 1.93 22.51
C LEU A 18 22.92 2.74 22.90
N GLU A 19 23.28 3.75 22.10
CA GLU A 19 24.34 4.72 22.44
C GLU A 19 24.02 5.48 23.73
N LEU A 20 22.80 5.98 23.89
CA LEU A 20 22.37 6.66 25.13
C LEU A 20 22.47 5.75 26.35
N ILE A 21 22.04 4.48 26.25
CA ILE A 21 22.16 3.52 27.35
C ILE A 21 23.63 3.31 27.74
N ILE A 22 24.52 3.13 26.76
CA ILE A 22 25.95 2.95 27.01
C ILE A 22 26.55 4.20 27.68
N ILE A 23 26.25 5.39 27.15
CA ILE A 23 26.71 6.67 27.71
C ILE A 23 26.21 6.84 29.14
N SER A 24 24.93 6.55 29.40
CA SER A 24 24.35 6.64 30.74
C SER A 24 24.98 5.66 31.73
N ILE A 25 25.31 4.44 31.31
CA ILE A 25 26.01 3.46 32.18
C ILE A 25 27.40 3.98 32.53
N ILE A 26 28.17 4.46 31.55
CA ILE A 26 29.52 4.99 31.75
C ILE A 26 29.48 6.22 32.66
N LEU A 27 28.55 7.16 32.40
CA LEU A 27 28.35 8.34 33.24
C LEU A 27 27.93 7.97 34.66
N GLY A 28 27.02 7.01 34.82
CA GLY A 28 26.59 6.52 36.14
C GLY A 28 27.77 5.99 36.96
N ILE A 29 28.58 5.13 36.35
CA ILE A 29 29.79 4.58 36.99
C ILE A 29 30.78 5.70 37.33
N GLY A 30 31.04 6.63 36.40
CA GLY A 30 31.97 7.74 36.60
C GLY A 30 31.54 8.68 37.73
N VAL A 31 30.26 9.07 37.76
CA VAL A 31 29.68 9.91 38.82
C VAL A 31 29.73 9.20 40.17
N SER A 32 29.46 7.89 40.22
CA SER A 32 29.58 7.12 41.46
C SER A 32 31.00 7.12 42.03
N PHE A 33 32.03 6.94 41.20
CA PHE A 33 33.42 7.01 41.68
C PHE A 33 33.82 8.40 42.18
N ILE A 34 33.44 9.46 41.44
CA ILE A 34 33.70 10.85 41.85
C ILE A 34 32.99 11.16 43.17
N SER A 35 31.72 10.79 43.27
CA SER A 35 30.93 11.02 44.48
C SER A 35 31.56 10.31 45.68
N SER A 36 31.97 9.04 45.54
CA SER A 36 32.61 8.29 46.62
C SER A 36 33.89 8.98 47.10
N SER A 37 34.77 9.35 46.17
CA SER A 37 36.04 10.04 46.52
C SER A 37 35.80 11.41 47.14
N LEU A 38 34.75 12.12 46.75
CA LEU A 38 34.41 13.43 47.29
C LEU A 38 33.88 13.33 48.73
N PHE A 39 33.03 12.32 49.02
CA PHE A 39 32.55 12.05 50.37
C PHE A 39 33.71 11.73 51.32
N ASP A 40 34.68 10.93 50.86
CA ASP A 40 35.89 10.62 51.62
C ASP A 40 36.76 11.86 51.87
N TYR A 41 36.91 12.73 50.86
CA TYR A 41 37.70 13.97 50.98
C TYR A 41 37.07 15.00 51.93
N LEU A 42 35.75 15.12 51.94
CA LEU A 42 35.02 16.14 52.70
C LEU A 42 34.64 15.72 54.13
N GLN A 43 34.93 14.49 54.54
CA GLN A 43 34.61 13.96 55.89
C GLN A 43 33.15 14.20 56.32
N ILE A 44 32.20 14.11 55.40
CA ILE A 44 30.78 14.37 55.69
C ILE A 44 30.21 13.17 56.48
N GLU A 45 29.73 13.42 57.70
CA GLU A 45 29.06 12.39 58.50
C GLU A 45 27.75 11.93 57.85
N ASN A 46 27.62 10.61 57.75
CA ASN A 46 26.73 9.91 56.84
C ASN A 46 25.27 9.91 57.34
N ASN A 47 24.46 10.88 56.90
CA ASN A 47 23.00 10.72 56.98
C ASN A 47 22.50 9.88 55.78
N ASN A 48 23.00 8.64 55.72
CA ASN A 48 22.95 7.70 54.60
C ASN A 48 21.55 7.50 54.00
N ALA A 49 20.50 7.57 54.83
CA ALA A 49 19.14 7.25 54.41
C ALA A 49 18.52 8.32 53.49
N LEU A 50 18.77 9.61 53.73
CA LEU A 50 18.19 10.69 52.94
C LEU A 50 18.84 10.81 51.56
N CYS A 51 20.17 10.77 51.49
CA CYS A 51 20.90 10.81 50.22
C CYS A 51 20.58 9.60 49.34
N LEU A 52 20.48 8.40 49.93
CA LEU A 52 20.08 7.19 49.21
C LEU A 52 18.65 7.28 48.69
N SER A 53 17.71 7.80 49.50
CA SER A 53 16.30 7.96 49.09
C SER A 53 16.14 8.97 47.94
N ILE A 54 16.85 10.10 48.01
CA ILE A 54 16.84 11.12 46.94
C ILE A 54 17.46 10.57 45.65
N GLY A 55 18.60 9.87 45.76
CA GLY A 55 19.25 9.23 44.62
C GLY A 55 18.37 8.15 43.96
N LEU A 56 17.70 7.32 44.77
CA LEU A 56 16.79 6.29 44.28
C LEU A 56 15.55 6.90 43.62
N PHE A 57 15.01 7.99 44.18
CA PHE A 57 13.91 8.72 43.58
C PHE A 57 14.30 9.34 42.22
N LEU A 58 15.42 10.04 42.14
CA LEU A 58 15.90 10.66 40.90
C LEU A 58 16.20 9.63 39.80
N THR A 59 16.78 8.49 40.16
CA THR A 59 17.05 7.39 39.21
C THR A 59 15.75 6.75 38.73
N LEU A 60 14.77 6.55 39.61
CA LEU A 60 13.46 6.01 39.22
C LEU A 60 12.70 6.95 38.28
N VAL A 61 12.66 8.25 38.59
CA VAL A 61 12.06 9.28 37.73
C VAL A 61 12.76 9.32 36.37
N SER A 62 14.09 9.26 36.34
CA SER A 62 14.87 9.22 35.09
C SER A 62 14.57 7.97 34.27
N LEU A 63 14.44 6.80 34.91
CA LEU A 63 14.09 5.54 34.27
C LEU A 63 12.67 5.60 33.67
N ILE A 64 11.72 6.16 34.42
CA ILE A 64 10.34 6.35 33.98
C ILE A 64 10.29 7.30 32.78
N TYR A 65 10.97 8.45 32.84
CA TYR A 65 11.04 9.40 31.73
C TYR A 65 11.69 8.77 30.49
N PHE A 66 12.84 8.09 30.67
CA PHE A 66 13.56 7.43 29.58
C PHE A 66 12.70 6.33 28.94
N THR A 67 12.04 5.50 29.73
CA THR A 67 11.10 4.50 29.20
C THR A 67 10.01 5.21 28.41
N TYR A 68 9.25 6.17 28.96
CA TYR A 68 8.22 6.90 28.20
C TYR A 68 8.73 7.49 26.87
N SER A 69 9.93 8.08 26.86
CA SER A 69 10.59 8.61 25.66
C SER A 69 10.87 7.52 24.61
N LEU A 70 11.38 6.35 25.03
CA LEU A 70 11.59 5.19 24.15
C LEU A 70 10.30 4.60 23.57
N PHE A 71 9.18 4.79 24.26
CA PHE A 71 7.87 4.25 23.87
C PHE A 71 7.02 5.27 23.08
N GLY A 72 7.48 6.52 22.90
CA GLY A 72 6.64 7.69 22.58
C GLY A 72 6.14 7.89 21.15
N LYS A 73 6.79 7.37 20.10
CA LYS A 73 6.25 7.42 18.71
C LYS A 73 6.55 6.15 17.95
N ARG A 74 5.51 5.36 17.69
CA ARG A 74 5.56 4.03 17.05
C ARG A 74 4.46 3.80 16.03
N ILE A 75 3.72 4.85 15.76
CA ILE A 75 2.59 4.84 14.86
C ILE A 75 3.02 5.65 13.66
N PHE A 76 2.92 5.03 12.50
CA PHE A 76 3.03 5.71 11.23
C PHE A 76 1.68 5.66 10.54
N ASP A 77 1.20 6.83 10.18
CA ASP A 77 -0.05 7.01 9.46
C ASP A 77 0.24 7.64 8.11
N LYS A 78 -0.30 7.04 7.05
CA LYS A 78 -0.20 7.56 5.70
C LYS A 78 -1.51 7.36 4.97
N GLU A 79 -1.98 8.41 4.31
CA GLU A 79 -3.09 8.34 3.38
C GLU A 79 -2.55 8.45 1.95
N ILE A 80 -2.93 7.49 1.11
CA ILE A 80 -2.62 7.52 -0.33
C ILE A 80 -3.95 7.70 -1.05
N ASN A 81 -4.14 8.89 -1.63
CA ASN A 81 -5.33 9.23 -2.39
C ASN A 81 -5.06 9.01 -3.88
N GLY A 82 -5.84 8.11 -4.47
CA GLY A 82 -5.98 7.94 -5.91
C GLY A 82 -7.36 8.35 -6.37
N PHE A 83 -7.58 8.25 -7.67
CA PHE A 83 -8.83 8.65 -8.30
C PHE A 83 -9.19 7.73 -9.44
N PHE A 84 -10.46 7.77 -9.83
CA PHE A 84 -10.98 7.12 -11.02
C PHE A 84 -12.12 7.93 -11.60
N LEU A 85 -12.38 7.70 -12.89
CA LEU A 85 -13.48 8.32 -13.61
C LEU A 85 -14.49 7.23 -14.00
N VAL A 86 -15.77 7.58 -13.91
CA VAL A 86 -16.86 6.74 -14.40
C VAL A 86 -17.36 7.32 -15.71
N ASP A 87 -17.53 6.49 -16.73
CA ASP A 87 -18.17 6.85 -17.98
C ASP A 87 -19.67 6.63 -17.90
N ARG A 88 -20.45 7.71 -18.05
CA ARG A 88 -21.92 7.63 -18.08
C ARG A 88 -22.46 7.01 -19.35
N GLU A 89 -21.74 7.06 -20.47
CA GLU A 89 -22.23 6.59 -21.77
C GLU A 89 -21.95 5.11 -21.96
N ASN A 90 -20.71 4.69 -21.66
CA ASN A 90 -20.29 3.30 -21.80
C ASN A 90 -20.56 2.46 -20.54
N GLU A 91 -21.15 3.07 -19.50
CA GLU A 91 -21.51 2.41 -18.23
C GLU A 91 -20.32 1.62 -17.66
N SER A 92 -19.14 2.25 -17.65
CA SER A 92 -17.88 1.61 -17.26
C SER A 92 -16.99 2.57 -16.49
N LEU A 93 -15.86 2.06 -15.98
CA LEU A 93 -14.76 2.93 -15.60
C LEU A 93 -14.02 3.42 -16.85
N ILE A 94 -13.28 4.52 -16.74
CA ILE A 94 -12.40 5.01 -17.80
C ILE A 94 -10.98 4.53 -17.53
N ASP A 95 -10.35 3.98 -18.57
CA ASP A 95 -8.93 3.72 -18.56
C ASP A 95 -8.16 5.04 -18.75
N ILE A 96 -7.28 5.36 -17.81
CA ILE A 96 -6.52 6.61 -17.83
C ILE A 96 -5.09 6.26 -18.22
N ASP A 97 -4.67 6.78 -19.37
CA ASP A 97 -3.36 6.52 -19.93
C ASP A 97 -2.24 6.88 -18.95
N ASN A 98 -1.28 5.97 -18.83
CA ASN A 98 -0.16 6.04 -17.89
C ASN A 98 -0.56 6.05 -16.41
N TYR A 99 -1.83 5.88 -16.04
CA TYR A 99 -2.22 5.80 -14.63
C TYR A 99 -2.49 4.35 -14.21
N TYR A 100 -1.45 3.72 -13.62
CA TYR A 100 -1.46 2.28 -13.32
C TYR A 100 -2.67 1.83 -12.50
N TYR A 101 -3.04 2.59 -11.47
CA TYR A 101 -4.20 2.27 -10.64
C TYR A 101 -5.52 2.26 -11.43
N SER A 102 -5.81 3.33 -12.18
CA SER A 102 -7.05 3.42 -12.98
C SER A 102 -7.14 2.30 -14.03
N ASN A 103 -6.03 2.03 -14.72
CA ASN A 103 -5.92 0.96 -15.70
C ASN A 103 -6.22 -0.41 -15.09
N LYS A 104 -5.68 -0.70 -13.90
CA LYS A 104 -5.91 -1.98 -13.23
C LYS A 104 -7.33 -2.17 -12.75
N ILE A 105 -7.94 -1.17 -12.10
CA ILE A 105 -9.32 -1.31 -11.64
C ILE A 105 -10.31 -1.40 -12.81
N TYR A 106 -10.02 -0.72 -13.93
CA TYR A 106 -10.78 -0.84 -15.18
C TYR A 106 -10.71 -2.28 -15.74
N GLN A 107 -9.49 -2.82 -15.87
CA GLN A 107 -9.27 -4.20 -16.33
C GLN A 107 -9.97 -5.22 -15.43
N TYR A 108 -9.87 -5.05 -14.11
CA TYR A 108 -10.48 -5.95 -13.13
C TYR A 108 -12.01 -5.88 -13.20
N LEU A 109 -12.61 -4.69 -13.30
CA LEU A 109 -14.05 -4.57 -13.45
C LEU A 109 -14.53 -5.26 -14.72
N ASN A 110 -13.92 -4.96 -15.87
CA ASN A 110 -14.36 -5.50 -17.15
C ASN A 110 -14.19 -7.03 -17.21
N SER A 111 -13.06 -7.55 -16.72
CA SER A 111 -12.84 -8.99 -16.67
C SER A 111 -13.87 -9.70 -15.78
N ALA A 112 -14.22 -9.10 -14.65
CA ALA A 112 -15.23 -9.65 -13.74
C ALA A 112 -16.64 -9.60 -14.34
N ARG A 113 -17.01 -8.51 -15.04
CA ARG A 113 -18.31 -8.36 -15.69
C ARG A 113 -18.50 -9.38 -16.82
N ILE A 114 -17.46 -9.63 -17.61
CA ILE A 114 -17.50 -10.61 -18.69
C ILE A 114 -17.74 -12.03 -18.15
N GLU A 115 -17.14 -12.35 -16.99
CA GLU A 115 -17.18 -13.70 -16.44
C GLU A 115 -18.38 -13.97 -15.52
N ASP A 116 -18.72 -13.01 -14.66
CA ASP A 116 -19.72 -13.18 -13.62
C ASP A 116 -20.94 -12.29 -13.89
N SER A 117 -22.02 -12.95 -14.33
CA SER A 117 -23.29 -12.27 -14.65
C SER A 117 -23.94 -11.58 -13.44
N ALA A 118 -23.64 -11.99 -12.20
CA ALA A 118 -24.16 -11.33 -11.01
C ALA A 118 -23.43 -10.01 -10.74
N ILE A 119 -22.10 -9.98 -10.94
CA ILE A 119 -21.31 -8.74 -10.87
C ILE A 119 -21.77 -7.75 -11.95
N ASP A 120 -21.96 -8.23 -13.19
CA ASP A 120 -22.42 -7.39 -14.29
C ASP A 120 -23.81 -6.80 -14.02
N LYS A 121 -24.79 -7.63 -13.63
CA LYS A 121 -26.13 -7.16 -13.26
C LYS A 121 -26.10 -6.19 -12.08
N LYS A 122 -25.27 -6.44 -11.06
CA LYS A 122 -25.12 -5.55 -9.90
C LYS A 122 -24.57 -4.18 -10.32
N TRP A 123 -23.60 -4.16 -11.24
CA TRP A 123 -23.03 -2.94 -11.79
C TRP A 123 -24.06 -2.17 -12.65
N LEU A 124 -24.70 -2.84 -13.60
CA LEU A 124 -25.68 -2.27 -14.54
C LEU A 124 -27.02 -1.87 -13.91
N LYS A 125 -27.31 -2.33 -12.68
CA LYS A 125 -28.47 -1.83 -11.92
C LYS A 125 -28.35 -0.33 -11.59
N THR A 126 -27.14 0.19 -11.58
CA THR A 126 -26.86 1.61 -11.34
C THR A 126 -27.40 2.47 -12.47
N ASN A 127 -28.15 3.52 -12.16
CA ASN A 127 -28.50 4.53 -13.16
C ASN A 127 -27.32 5.48 -13.40
N PHE A 128 -26.56 5.24 -14.47
CA PHE A 128 -25.39 6.05 -14.84
C PHE A 128 -25.77 7.50 -15.21
N GLY A 129 -27.01 7.79 -15.60
CA GLY A 129 -27.47 9.17 -15.81
C GLY A 129 -27.47 10.02 -14.52
N ASN A 130 -27.61 9.40 -13.35
CA ASN A 130 -27.64 10.05 -12.04
C ASN A 130 -26.67 9.38 -11.06
N ILE A 131 -25.42 9.19 -11.50
CA ILE A 131 -24.33 8.61 -10.70
C ILE A 131 -24.22 9.22 -9.30
N ASP A 132 -24.50 10.53 -9.16
CA ASP A 132 -24.39 11.23 -7.89
C ASP A 132 -25.37 10.72 -6.83
N SER A 133 -26.58 10.35 -7.25
CA SER A 133 -27.57 9.70 -6.38
C SER A 133 -27.30 8.21 -6.20
N GLU A 134 -26.70 7.57 -7.21
CA GLU A 134 -26.46 6.12 -7.28
C GLU A 134 -25.09 5.68 -6.73
N ARG A 135 -24.35 6.58 -6.08
CA ARG A 135 -23.01 6.30 -5.51
C ARG A 135 -23.00 5.06 -4.63
N ASN A 136 -24.06 4.84 -3.86
CA ASN A 136 -24.16 3.69 -2.96
C ASN A 136 -24.15 2.33 -3.69
N ASN A 137 -24.42 2.29 -4.99
CA ASN A 137 -24.33 1.09 -5.82
C ASN A 137 -22.93 0.91 -6.44
N ILE A 138 -22.27 2.01 -6.85
CA ILE A 138 -20.95 1.99 -7.48
C ILE A 138 -19.82 1.84 -6.45
N LEU A 139 -19.83 2.66 -5.40
CA LEU A 139 -18.71 2.80 -4.48
C LEU A 139 -18.32 1.48 -3.79
N PRO A 140 -19.26 0.62 -3.33
CA PRO A 140 -18.90 -0.66 -2.74
C PRO A 140 -18.17 -1.58 -3.73
N ILE A 141 -18.60 -1.62 -5.00
CA ILE A 141 -17.98 -2.45 -6.03
C ILE A 141 -16.54 -1.97 -6.26
N VAL A 142 -16.34 -0.66 -6.47
CA VAL A 142 -15.00 -0.11 -6.68
C VAL A 142 -14.13 -0.28 -5.42
N GLN A 143 -14.71 -0.18 -4.22
CA GLN A 143 -13.98 -0.42 -2.98
C GLN A 143 -13.48 -1.87 -2.86
N GLU A 144 -14.29 -2.85 -3.24
CA GLU A 144 -13.87 -4.26 -3.29
C GLU A 144 -12.78 -4.50 -4.36
N ILE A 145 -12.89 -3.89 -5.55
CA ILE A 145 -11.85 -3.97 -6.60
C ILE A 145 -10.54 -3.34 -6.11
N SER A 146 -10.63 -2.19 -5.44
CA SER A 146 -9.49 -1.46 -4.89
C SER A 146 -8.80 -2.27 -3.79
N GLU A 147 -9.57 -2.92 -2.93
CA GLU A 147 -9.05 -3.85 -1.94
C GLU A 147 -8.34 -5.06 -2.60
N TYR A 148 -8.92 -5.63 -3.66
CA TYR A 148 -8.27 -6.68 -4.44
C TYR A 148 -6.98 -6.18 -5.09
N TYR A 149 -6.98 -4.98 -5.69
CA TYR A 149 -5.79 -4.35 -6.25
C TYR A 149 -4.67 -4.22 -5.23
N PHE A 150 -4.98 -3.82 -4.00
CA PHE A 150 -3.99 -3.76 -2.91
C PHE A 150 -3.38 -5.14 -2.63
N LEU A 151 -4.22 -6.17 -2.49
CA LEU A 151 -3.77 -7.53 -2.19
C LEU A 151 -2.92 -8.11 -3.33
N GLU A 152 -3.33 -7.92 -4.58
CA GLU A 152 -2.59 -8.36 -5.77
C GLU A 152 -1.27 -7.62 -5.89
N SER A 153 -1.27 -6.29 -5.73
CA SER A 153 -0.05 -5.48 -5.76
C SER A 153 0.94 -5.90 -4.66
N LEU A 154 0.43 -6.21 -3.45
CA LEU A 154 1.24 -6.70 -2.35
C LEU A 154 1.79 -8.11 -2.65
N SER A 155 0.95 -9.00 -3.15
CA SER A 155 1.30 -10.37 -3.57
C SER A 155 2.45 -10.37 -4.59
N THR A 156 2.31 -9.56 -5.63
CA THR A 156 3.31 -9.40 -6.69
C THR A 156 4.60 -8.80 -6.12
N HIS A 157 4.51 -7.73 -5.33
CA HIS A 157 5.68 -7.10 -4.72
C HIS A 157 6.45 -8.04 -3.78
N LEU A 158 5.75 -8.78 -2.92
CA LEU A 158 6.39 -9.68 -1.96
C LEU A 158 7.02 -10.88 -2.65
N SER A 159 6.38 -11.40 -3.69
CA SER A 159 6.97 -12.45 -4.53
C SER A 159 8.27 -11.97 -5.16
N GLU A 160 8.30 -10.77 -5.77
CA GLU A 160 9.52 -10.16 -6.29
C GLU A 160 10.59 -9.95 -5.21
N PHE A 161 10.20 -9.42 -4.04
CA PHE A 161 11.10 -9.11 -2.94
C PHE A 161 11.80 -10.37 -2.40
N PHE A 162 11.03 -11.43 -2.15
CA PHE A 162 11.53 -12.66 -1.55
C PHE A 162 12.09 -13.68 -2.53
N ASN A 163 12.00 -13.46 -3.85
CA ASN A 163 12.58 -14.36 -4.85
C ASN A 163 14.13 -14.33 -4.90
N SER A 164 14.78 -13.46 -4.12
CA SER A 164 16.24 -13.37 -4.04
C SER A 164 16.86 -14.44 -3.12
N THR A 165 18.04 -14.95 -3.47
CA THR A 165 18.75 -16.02 -2.73
C THR A 165 19.22 -15.62 -1.32
N GLN A 166 19.13 -14.33 -0.97
CA GLN A 166 19.49 -13.81 0.35
C GLN A 166 18.50 -14.18 1.48
N PHE A 167 17.32 -14.72 1.13
CA PHE A 167 16.29 -15.09 2.10
C PHE A 167 16.18 -16.61 2.25
N ASP A 168 16.21 -17.06 3.50
CA ASP A 168 15.94 -18.44 3.87
C ASP A 168 14.44 -18.71 3.77
N LYS A 169 14.06 -19.60 2.84
CA LYS A 169 12.67 -20.00 2.60
C LYS A 169 12.02 -20.61 3.84
N ASN A 170 12.78 -21.22 4.74
CA ASN A 170 12.25 -21.79 5.99
C ASN A 170 11.70 -20.74 6.95
N ARG A 171 12.00 -19.46 6.71
CA ARG A 171 11.52 -18.32 7.50
C ARG A 171 10.35 -17.59 6.84
N LEU A 172 9.88 -18.09 5.69
CA LEU A 172 8.81 -17.52 4.90
C LEU A 172 7.63 -18.48 4.87
N LYS A 173 6.43 -17.90 5.08
CA LYS A 173 5.16 -18.57 4.93
C LYS A 173 4.51 -18.06 3.66
N ILE A 174 4.08 -19.01 2.85
CA ILE A 174 3.24 -18.76 1.68
C ILE A 174 1.78 -18.88 2.14
N TYR A 175 0.98 -17.86 1.80
CA TYR A 175 -0.47 -17.91 1.94
C TYR A 175 -1.07 -18.16 0.57
N GLU A 176 -1.77 -19.27 0.44
CA GLU A 176 -2.59 -19.58 -0.72
C GLU A 176 -4.08 -19.30 -0.44
N ARG A 177 -4.93 -19.52 -1.44
CA ARG A 177 -6.39 -19.29 -1.35
C ARG A 177 -7.01 -19.95 -0.11
N ASN A 178 -6.61 -21.18 0.21
CA ASN A 178 -7.17 -21.95 1.32
C ASN A 178 -6.72 -21.44 2.70
N ASP A 179 -5.63 -20.66 2.77
CA ASP A 179 -5.12 -20.10 4.03
C ASP A 179 -5.82 -18.80 4.46
N ILE A 180 -6.66 -18.23 3.59
CA ILE A 180 -7.29 -16.92 3.78
C ILE A 180 -8.82 -16.93 3.58
N PRO A 181 -9.55 -17.92 4.15
CA PRO A 181 -10.98 -18.09 3.88
C PRO A 181 -11.80 -16.83 4.21
N ASP A 182 -11.48 -16.14 5.30
CA ASP A 182 -12.19 -14.93 5.74
C ASP A 182 -12.08 -13.78 4.71
N ILE A 183 -10.93 -13.63 4.05
CA ILE A 183 -10.72 -12.61 3.01
C ILE A 183 -11.42 -13.04 1.72
N LEU A 184 -11.27 -14.31 1.37
CA LEU A 184 -11.80 -14.90 0.15
C LEU A 184 -13.33 -14.79 0.08
N LEU A 185 -14.03 -15.19 1.15
CA LEU A 185 -15.49 -15.19 1.22
C LEU A 185 -16.11 -13.79 1.16
N SER A 186 -15.31 -12.74 1.27
CA SER A 186 -15.80 -11.40 1.53
C SER A 186 -15.25 -10.33 0.58
N ASN A 187 -14.48 -10.76 -0.43
CA ASN A 187 -14.10 -9.98 -1.59
C ASN A 187 -14.38 -10.78 -2.86
N GLN A 188 -15.42 -10.39 -3.60
CA GLN A 188 -15.90 -11.16 -4.76
C GLN A 188 -14.86 -11.24 -5.91
N PHE A 189 -14.00 -10.23 -6.05
CA PHE A 189 -12.98 -10.17 -7.11
C PHE A 189 -11.83 -11.12 -6.83
N LEU A 190 -11.37 -11.17 -5.57
CA LEU A 190 -10.37 -12.14 -5.16
C LEU A 190 -10.90 -13.57 -5.36
N GLU A 191 -12.13 -13.82 -4.94
CA GLU A 191 -12.74 -15.15 -5.10
C GLU A 191 -12.84 -15.55 -6.57
N LEU A 192 -13.37 -14.67 -7.42
CA LEU A 192 -13.52 -14.92 -8.86
C LEU A 192 -12.17 -15.19 -9.54
N PHE A 193 -11.20 -14.29 -9.36
CA PHE A 193 -9.94 -14.35 -10.11
C PHE A 193 -8.98 -15.43 -9.61
N SER A 194 -9.06 -15.80 -8.32
CA SER A 194 -8.24 -16.86 -7.74
C SER A 194 -8.88 -18.25 -7.80
N LYS A 195 -10.17 -18.34 -8.18
CA LYS A 195 -10.86 -19.62 -8.37
C LYS A 195 -10.09 -20.49 -9.39
N PRO A 196 -9.87 -21.78 -9.09
CA PRO A 196 -9.14 -22.67 -10.00
C PRO A 196 -9.75 -22.71 -11.40
N MET A 197 -8.90 -22.72 -12.43
CA MET A 197 -9.32 -22.69 -13.83
C MET A 197 -10.29 -23.82 -14.19
N HIS A 198 -10.05 -25.05 -13.71
CA HIS A 198 -10.93 -26.20 -13.95
C HIS A 198 -12.35 -26.07 -13.35
N GLN A 199 -12.62 -25.02 -12.58
CA GLN A 199 -13.94 -24.73 -12.00
C GLN A 199 -14.64 -23.53 -12.67
N ARG A 200 -14.09 -23.04 -13.79
CA ARG A 200 -14.50 -21.80 -14.46
C ARG A 200 -14.78 -22.10 -15.93
N ALA A 201 -16.02 -21.86 -16.36
CA ALA A 201 -16.52 -22.24 -17.68
C ALA A 201 -15.57 -21.85 -18.83
N THR A 202 -15.01 -20.64 -18.81
CA THR A 202 -14.11 -20.13 -19.85
C THR A 202 -12.82 -20.96 -20.04
N PHE A 203 -12.38 -21.69 -19.01
CA PHE A 203 -11.11 -22.42 -19.00
C PHE A 203 -11.28 -23.95 -19.08
N ILE A 204 -12.49 -24.49 -18.95
CA ILE A 204 -12.75 -25.94 -18.92
C ILE A 204 -12.51 -26.61 -20.28
N ASP A 205 -12.78 -25.91 -21.38
CA ASP A 205 -12.72 -26.50 -22.74
C ASP A 205 -11.29 -26.67 -23.29
N ASP A 206 -10.26 -26.24 -22.56
CA ASP A 206 -8.87 -26.50 -22.95
C ASP A 206 -8.34 -27.70 -22.14
N GLU A 207 -8.24 -28.87 -22.76
CA GLU A 207 -7.59 -30.05 -22.18
C GLU A 207 -6.15 -29.76 -21.69
N THR A 208 -5.53 -28.69 -22.21
CA THR A 208 -4.19 -28.19 -21.83
C THR A 208 -4.15 -27.27 -20.59
N ASN A 209 -5.29 -26.81 -20.05
CA ASN A 209 -5.36 -25.81 -18.95
C ASN A 209 -5.94 -26.33 -17.62
N ASN A 210 -6.16 -27.65 -17.49
CA ASN A 210 -6.79 -28.24 -16.29
C ASN A 210 -5.96 -28.14 -15.00
N SER A 211 -4.69 -27.77 -15.09
CA SER A 211 -3.85 -27.48 -13.94
C SER A 211 -3.10 -26.18 -14.16
N VAL A 212 -2.72 -25.52 -13.07
CA VAL A 212 -1.71 -24.46 -13.15
C VAL A 212 -0.48 -25.12 -13.76
N THR A 213 -0.22 -24.88 -15.05
CA THR A 213 0.78 -25.65 -15.80
C THR A 213 2.13 -25.40 -15.15
N SER A 214 2.64 -26.43 -14.48
CA SER A 214 4.03 -26.44 -14.04
C SER A 214 4.88 -26.69 -15.27
N PHE A 215 5.79 -25.79 -15.59
CA PHE A 215 6.74 -25.98 -16.69
C PHE A 215 8.15 -26.00 -16.12
N THR A 216 8.96 -26.92 -16.61
CA THR A 216 10.39 -26.97 -16.28
C THR A 216 11.18 -26.28 -17.38
N ARG A 217 11.99 -25.27 -17.02
CA ARG A 217 12.98 -24.66 -17.91
C ARG A 217 14.37 -24.92 -17.34
N GLY A 218 14.99 -26.02 -17.77
CA GLY A 218 16.17 -26.56 -17.09
C GLY A 218 15.78 -27.09 -15.71
N ASP A 219 16.54 -26.75 -14.67
CA ASP A 219 16.25 -27.13 -13.27
C ASP A 219 15.19 -26.23 -12.58
N ILE A 220 14.60 -25.28 -13.32
CA ILE A 220 13.65 -24.30 -12.78
C ILE A 220 12.23 -24.76 -13.06
N GLU A 221 11.52 -25.16 -12.01
CA GLU A 221 10.08 -25.39 -12.05
C GLU A 221 9.34 -24.04 -11.93
N GLY A 222 8.56 -23.69 -12.95
CA GLY A 222 7.72 -22.50 -13.02
C GLY A 222 6.24 -22.88 -12.97
N LYS A 223 5.40 -22.00 -12.42
CA LYS A 223 3.96 -22.20 -12.26
C LYS A 223 3.22 -21.04 -12.91
N VAL A 224 2.12 -21.31 -13.64
CA VAL A 224 1.28 -20.24 -14.21
C VAL A 224 0.71 -19.35 -13.10
N THR A 225 1.17 -18.11 -13.02
CA THR A 225 0.71 -17.14 -12.02
C THR A 225 -0.46 -16.29 -12.52
N SER A 226 -0.69 -16.28 -13.84
CA SER A 226 -1.63 -15.38 -14.53
C SER A 226 -2.05 -15.97 -15.87
N SER A 227 -3.33 -15.89 -16.22
CA SER A 227 -3.82 -16.23 -17.57
C SER A 227 -4.96 -15.31 -17.97
N TYR A 228 -5.06 -15.02 -19.26
CA TYR A 228 -6.13 -14.20 -19.85
C TYR A 228 -6.71 -14.94 -21.05
N LYS A 229 -8.03 -15.14 -21.06
CA LYS A 229 -8.74 -15.81 -22.16
C LYS A 229 -10.08 -15.12 -22.37
N ASN A 230 -10.34 -14.65 -23.60
CA ASN A 230 -11.62 -14.01 -23.99
C ASN A 230 -12.06 -12.87 -23.03
N GLY A 231 -11.10 -12.05 -22.57
CA GLY A 231 -11.37 -10.98 -21.61
C GLY A 231 -11.54 -11.44 -20.15
N VAL A 232 -11.53 -12.74 -19.89
CA VAL A 232 -11.57 -13.33 -18.55
C VAL A 232 -10.16 -13.49 -17.99
N MET A 233 -10.01 -13.23 -16.69
CA MET A 233 -8.72 -13.15 -16.02
C MET A 233 -8.60 -14.20 -14.91
N PHE A 234 -7.52 -14.97 -14.93
CA PHE A 234 -7.09 -15.81 -13.80
C PHE A 234 -5.82 -15.25 -13.17
N LYS A 235 -5.76 -15.22 -11.84
CA LYS A 235 -4.56 -14.95 -11.06
C LYS A 235 -4.44 -15.95 -9.93
N HIS A 236 -3.32 -16.64 -9.90
CA HIS A 236 -3.01 -17.49 -8.76
C HIS A 236 -2.70 -16.61 -7.54
N PHE A 237 -3.50 -16.72 -6.48
CA PHE A 237 -3.25 -16.01 -5.24
C PHE A 237 -2.10 -16.66 -4.48
N HIS A 238 -1.02 -15.90 -4.26
CA HIS A 238 0.20 -16.38 -3.62
C HIS A 238 0.92 -15.24 -2.88
N LEU A 239 0.71 -15.15 -1.56
CA LEU A 239 1.25 -14.08 -0.74
C LEU A 239 2.37 -14.59 0.18
N VAL A 240 3.59 -14.13 -0.03
CA VAL A 240 4.78 -14.54 0.75
C VAL A 240 5.04 -13.58 1.90
N LEU A 241 5.00 -14.05 3.14
CA LEU A 241 5.28 -13.24 4.34
C LEU A 241 6.26 -13.95 5.27
N PRO A 242 6.97 -13.24 6.17
CA PRO A 242 7.72 -13.89 7.25
C PRO A 242 6.81 -14.80 8.10
N ASN A 243 7.28 -15.99 8.51
CA ASN A 243 6.49 -17.05 9.16
C ASN A 243 5.61 -16.60 10.33
N GLU A 244 6.09 -15.66 11.12
CA GLU A 244 5.37 -15.11 12.28
C GLU A 244 4.25 -14.13 11.92
N SER A 245 4.05 -13.85 10.63
CA SER A 245 3.00 -12.97 10.15
C SER A 245 1.65 -13.67 10.18
N LYS A 246 0.60 -12.87 10.33
CA LYS A 246 -0.80 -13.26 10.19
C LYS A 246 -1.48 -12.23 9.31
N LEU A 247 -2.16 -12.70 8.27
CA LEU A 247 -3.04 -11.91 7.44
C LEU A 247 -4.47 -12.09 7.93
N LEU A 248 -5.19 -10.99 8.12
CA LEU A 248 -6.58 -10.98 8.57
C LEU A 248 -7.35 -9.92 7.79
N ARG A 249 -8.66 -10.12 7.61
CA ARG A 249 -9.59 -9.07 7.20
C ARG A 249 -10.53 -8.74 8.34
N LYS A 250 -10.81 -7.46 8.51
CA LYS A 250 -11.91 -6.95 9.32
C LYS A 250 -12.96 -6.33 8.40
N ASN A 251 -14.17 -6.15 8.95
CA ASN A 251 -15.26 -5.44 8.28
C ASN A 251 -14.79 -4.07 7.74
N ASN A 252 -15.49 -3.56 6.73
CA ASN A 252 -15.22 -2.26 6.10
C ASN A 252 -13.89 -2.21 5.32
N SER A 253 -13.62 -3.23 4.49
CA SER A 253 -12.45 -3.29 3.60
C SER A 253 -11.12 -2.99 4.30
N THR A 254 -10.91 -3.64 5.45
CA THR A 254 -9.72 -3.45 6.27
C THR A 254 -8.88 -4.72 6.30
N ILE A 255 -7.67 -4.65 5.74
CA ILE A 255 -6.68 -5.72 5.77
C ILE A 255 -5.68 -5.45 6.91
N ILE A 256 -5.36 -6.49 7.67
CA ILE A 256 -4.41 -6.43 8.78
C ILE A 256 -3.30 -7.46 8.55
N ILE A 257 -2.05 -6.99 8.51
CA ILE A 257 -0.86 -7.82 8.54
C ILE A 257 -0.19 -7.59 9.89
N LYS A 258 -0.20 -8.60 10.76
CA LYS A 258 0.40 -8.51 12.10
C LYS A 258 1.47 -9.56 12.31
N ASN A 259 2.53 -9.19 12.99
CA ASN A 259 3.60 -10.09 13.40
C ASN A 259 4.17 -9.67 14.77
N LYS A 260 5.28 -10.28 15.18
CA LYS A 260 5.96 -9.96 16.45
C LYS A 260 6.61 -8.57 16.48
N ARG A 261 6.75 -7.88 15.34
CA ARG A 261 7.39 -6.56 15.21
C ARG A 261 6.42 -5.42 15.02
N PHE A 262 5.41 -5.61 14.21
CA PHE A 262 4.45 -4.56 13.90
C PHE A 262 3.08 -5.13 13.54
N LYS A 263 2.12 -4.22 13.47
CA LYS A 263 0.79 -4.41 12.91
C LYS A 263 0.56 -3.33 11.86
N ILE A 264 0.41 -3.76 10.60
CA ILE A 264 -0.04 -2.90 9.50
C ILE A 264 -1.54 -3.07 9.39
N THR A 265 -2.26 -1.95 9.41
CA THR A 265 -3.69 -1.87 9.14
C THR A 265 -3.86 -1.04 7.87
N VAL A 266 -4.44 -1.62 6.83
CA VAL A 266 -4.77 -0.93 5.59
C VAL A 266 -6.28 -0.92 5.44
N ARG A 267 -6.86 0.28 5.40
CA ARG A 267 -8.28 0.47 5.14
C ARG A 267 -8.47 1.13 3.78
N THR A 268 -9.22 0.46 2.92
CA THR A 268 -9.61 0.98 1.61
C THR A 268 -10.94 1.70 1.73
N LEU A 269 -10.97 2.95 1.28
CA LEU A 269 -12.16 3.79 1.30
C LEU A 269 -12.39 4.33 -0.10
N VAL A 270 -13.63 4.31 -0.56
CA VAL A 270 -14.01 4.97 -1.80
C VAL A 270 -15.10 5.98 -1.49
N SER A 271 -14.91 7.23 -1.92
CA SER A 271 -15.81 8.34 -1.60
C SER A 271 -16.04 9.27 -2.79
N GLY A 272 -17.19 9.94 -2.76
CA GLY A 272 -17.75 10.70 -3.87
C GLY A 272 -17.32 12.17 -4.01
N VAL A 273 -17.01 12.50 -5.26
CA VAL A 273 -17.04 13.78 -6.01
C VAL A 273 -16.56 15.02 -5.27
N ASN A 274 -15.23 15.12 -5.14
CA ASN A 274 -14.53 16.42 -5.14
C ASN A 274 -13.01 16.26 -5.34
N THR A 275 -12.56 15.24 -6.08
CA THR A 275 -11.16 15.25 -6.50
C THR A 275 -11.03 16.28 -7.61
N TYR A 276 -10.15 17.26 -7.39
CA TYR A 276 -9.86 18.30 -8.36
C TYR A 276 -9.03 17.68 -9.48
N ILE A 277 -9.71 17.15 -10.50
CA ILE A 277 -9.07 16.84 -11.77
C ILE A 277 -9.13 18.11 -12.61
N PRO A 278 -7.97 18.64 -13.08
CA PRO A 278 -7.95 19.80 -13.96
C PRO A 278 -8.91 19.61 -15.14
N VAL A 279 -9.73 20.60 -15.44
CA VAL A 279 -10.74 20.50 -16.52
C VAL A 279 -10.04 20.21 -17.84
N GLU A 280 -8.96 20.92 -18.12
CA GLU A 280 -8.19 20.76 -19.35
C GLU A 280 -7.45 19.44 -19.44
N PHE A 281 -7.21 18.74 -18.32
CA PHE A 281 -6.68 17.38 -18.38
C PHE A 281 -7.70 16.44 -19.03
N ARG A 282 -8.99 16.59 -18.71
CA ARG A 282 -10.03 15.74 -19.30
C ARG A 282 -10.16 15.98 -20.81
N GLU A 283 -10.20 17.24 -21.21
CA GLU A 283 -10.37 17.60 -22.62
C GLU A 283 -9.11 17.29 -23.44
N LEU A 284 -7.94 17.73 -22.98
CA LEU A 284 -6.71 17.72 -23.78
C LEU A 284 -5.94 16.40 -23.71
N TYR A 285 -6.01 15.70 -22.57
CA TYR A 285 -5.26 14.46 -22.37
C TYR A 285 -6.16 13.22 -22.53
N LEU A 286 -7.40 13.25 -22.02
CA LEU A 286 -8.32 12.13 -22.13
C LEU A 286 -9.27 12.21 -23.33
N GLY A 287 -9.36 13.35 -24.02
CA GLY A 287 -10.29 13.54 -25.13
C GLY A 287 -11.77 13.53 -24.70
N LEU A 288 -12.06 13.95 -23.47
CA LEU A 288 -13.41 13.94 -22.90
C LEU A 288 -14.02 15.34 -22.96
N ASP A 289 -15.03 15.53 -23.80
CA ASP A 289 -15.60 16.84 -24.13
C ASP A 289 -16.55 17.44 -23.07
N LYS A 290 -17.00 16.67 -22.06
CA LYS A 290 -18.03 17.15 -21.09
C LYS A 290 -17.78 16.69 -19.65
N TYR A 291 -17.58 17.66 -18.75
CA TYR A 291 -17.37 17.44 -17.31
C TYR A 291 -18.47 16.58 -16.66
N ASP A 292 -19.74 16.83 -17.01
CA ASP A 292 -20.90 16.16 -16.39
C ASP A 292 -21.03 14.69 -16.78
N LYS A 293 -20.42 14.27 -17.89
CA LYS A 293 -20.52 12.88 -18.38
C LYS A 293 -19.54 11.94 -17.69
N ASN A 294 -18.48 12.48 -17.08
CA ASN A 294 -17.38 11.67 -16.56
C ASN A 294 -17.02 12.09 -15.12
N PRO A 295 -17.90 11.83 -14.14
CA PRO A 295 -17.65 12.22 -12.76
C PRO A 295 -16.42 11.50 -12.18
N ALA A 296 -15.67 12.25 -11.37
CA ALA A 296 -14.46 11.79 -10.71
C ALA A 296 -14.72 11.38 -9.26
N PHE A 297 -14.06 10.31 -8.84
CA PHE A 297 -14.17 9.73 -7.50
C PHE A 297 -12.80 9.52 -6.88
N VAL A 298 -12.77 9.46 -5.54
CA VAL A 298 -11.53 9.27 -4.78
C VAL A 298 -11.50 7.87 -4.20
N THR A 299 -10.36 7.22 -4.32
CA THR A 299 -10.00 6.02 -3.54
C THR A 299 -8.88 6.40 -2.57
N THR A 300 -9.08 6.17 -1.28
CA THR A 300 -8.09 6.41 -0.24
C THR A 300 -7.66 5.09 0.39
N TYR A 301 -6.36 4.83 0.39
CA TYR A 301 -5.75 3.81 1.24
C TYR A 301 -5.22 4.48 2.51
N ARG A 302 -5.89 4.23 3.63
CA ARG A 302 -5.40 4.64 4.96
C ARG A 302 -4.53 3.54 5.51
N ILE A 303 -3.25 3.83 5.68
CA ILE A 303 -2.24 2.88 6.13
C ILE A 303 -1.74 3.33 7.49
N ASN A 304 -1.94 2.46 8.48
CA ASN A 304 -1.49 2.65 9.85
C ASN A 304 -0.51 1.51 10.19
N ILE A 305 0.69 1.85 10.66
CA ILE A 305 1.72 0.89 11.07
C ILE A 305 2.07 1.14 12.53
N GLU A 306 1.73 0.17 13.38
CA GLU A 306 2.01 0.20 14.81
C GLU A 306 3.18 -0.77 15.13
N PHE A 307 4.28 -0.24 15.65
CA PHE A 307 5.42 -1.07 16.06
C PHE A 307 5.25 -1.59 17.50
N ASN A 308 5.46 -2.89 17.68
CA ASN A 308 5.37 -3.56 18.97
C ASN A 308 6.47 -3.09 19.93
N LYS A 309 6.16 -3.11 21.23
CA LYS A 309 7.02 -2.49 22.24
C LYS A 309 8.43 -3.03 22.37
N PHE A 310 8.59 -4.32 22.10
CA PHE A 310 9.87 -5.03 22.19
C PHE A 310 10.43 -5.41 20.81
N SER A 311 9.89 -4.82 19.73
CA SER A 311 10.41 -5.05 18.38
C SER A 311 11.87 -4.57 18.24
N PHE A 312 12.21 -3.47 18.92
CA PHE A 312 13.53 -2.83 18.91
C PHE A 312 14.66 -3.70 19.46
N LEU A 313 14.38 -4.50 20.51
CA LEU A 313 15.39 -5.34 21.17
C LEU A 313 15.74 -6.60 20.38
N LYS A 314 14.97 -6.95 19.35
CA LYS A 314 15.25 -8.10 18.49
C LYS A 314 16.28 -7.69 17.44
N SER A 315 17.50 -8.25 17.53
CA SER A 315 18.63 -7.92 16.67
C SER A 315 18.60 -8.64 15.31
N SER A 316 18.01 -9.84 15.22
CA SER A 316 18.08 -10.64 14.00
C SER A 316 16.88 -10.42 13.06
N SER A 317 17.17 -10.24 11.76
CA SER A 317 16.26 -10.30 10.59
C SER A 317 15.40 -9.09 10.19
N TRP A 318 15.77 -7.84 10.50
CA TRP A 318 15.08 -6.65 9.93
C TRP A 318 15.09 -6.61 8.40
N ALA A 319 16.05 -7.29 7.76
CA ALA A 319 16.09 -7.48 6.31
C ALA A 319 14.77 -8.05 5.73
N TYR A 320 14.12 -8.99 6.43
CA TYR A 320 12.86 -9.62 5.99
C TYR A 320 11.65 -8.69 6.01
N TYR A 321 11.83 -7.48 6.53
CA TYR A 321 10.75 -6.51 6.69
C TYR A 321 10.97 -5.25 5.85
N LYS A 322 12.13 -5.12 5.18
CA LYS A 322 12.42 -3.99 4.27
C LYS A 322 11.42 -3.83 3.13
N TRP A 323 10.66 -4.89 2.82
CA TRP A 323 9.57 -4.83 1.85
C TRP A 323 8.50 -3.80 2.22
N VAL A 324 8.32 -3.47 3.51
CA VAL A 324 7.29 -2.51 3.94
C VAL A 324 7.54 -1.15 3.28
N ASP A 325 8.74 -0.60 3.43
CA ASP A 325 9.09 0.70 2.86
C ASP A 325 9.03 0.68 1.33
N SER A 326 9.57 -0.37 0.71
CA SER A 326 9.55 -0.48 -0.77
C SER A 326 8.14 -0.66 -1.32
N PHE A 327 7.28 -1.39 -0.62
CA PHE A 327 5.89 -1.58 -1.00
C PHE A 327 5.10 -0.29 -0.85
N LEU A 328 5.22 0.42 0.27
CA LEU A 328 4.53 1.70 0.49
C LEU A 328 4.92 2.73 -0.57
N TYR A 329 6.20 2.77 -0.94
CA TYR A 329 6.67 3.62 -2.03
C TYR A 329 6.07 3.21 -3.38
N ARG A 330 6.05 1.92 -3.71
CA ARG A 330 5.45 1.41 -4.95
C ARG A 330 3.94 1.68 -5.01
N LEU A 331 3.23 1.45 -3.91
CA LEU A 331 1.80 1.68 -3.80
C LEU A 331 1.48 3.17 -4.00
N GLU A 332 2.23 4.07 -3.34
CA GLU A 332 2.07 5.52 -3.53
C GLU A 332 2.36 5.94 -4.96
N LYS A 333 3.44 5.44 -5.57
CA LYS A 333 3.78 5.73 -6.96
C LYS A 333 2.66 5.34 -7.92
N ASN A 334 2.02 4.19 -7.69
CA ASN A 334 1.04 3.64 -8.63
C ASN A 334 -0.38 4.21 -8.42
N VAL A 335 -0.71 4.63 -7.19
CA VAL A 335 -2.07 5.06 -6.80
C VAL A 335 -2.17 6.57 -6.62
N SER A 336 -1.12 7.26 -6.20
CA SER A 336 -1.26 8.65 -5.79
C SER A 336 -1.60 9.57 -6.97
N GLU A 337 -2.72 10.27 -6.85
CA GLU A 337 -3.11 11.36 -7.75
C GLU A 337 -1.99 12.39 -7.89
N LYS A 338 -1.44 12.83 -6.75
CA LYS A 338 -0.35 13.83 -6.73
C LYS A 338 0.90 13.31 -7.43
N TYR A 339 1.27 12.05 -7.21
CA TYR A 339 2.42 11.47 -7.90
C TYR A 339 2.17 11.41 -9.41
N TYR A 340 0.98 10.97 -9.81
CA TYR A 340 0.58 10.89 -11.21
C TYR A 340 0.71 12.26 -11.90
N PHE A 341 0.00 13.29 -11.41
CA PHE A 341 0.03 14.62 -12.02
C PHE A 341 1.39 15.31 -11.92
N ASN A 342 2.05 15.27 -10.76
CA ASN A 342 3.24 16.10 -10.53
C ASN A 342 4.55 15.46 -10.98
N THR A 343 4.60 14.12 -11.09
CA THR A 343 5.84 13.39 -11.35
C THR A 343 5.75 12.45 -12.54
N GLN A 344 4.62 11.77 -12.75
CA GLN A 344 4.52 10.80 -13.83
C GLN A 344 4.23 11.46 -15.17
N ILE A 345 3.21 12.32 -15.23
CA ILE A 345 2.88 13.07 -16.45
C ILE A 345 3.34 14.52 -16.39
N GLU A 346 3.77 15.01 -15.23
CA GLU A 346 4.22 16.39 -15.01
C GLU A 346 3.26 17.45 -15.62
N TRP A 347 1.97 17.28 -15.36
CA TRP A 347 0.88 18.00 -16.04
C TRP A 347 1.08 19.51 -16.08
N ASP A 348 1.51 20.11 -14.97
CA ASP A 348 1.73 21.56 -14.86
C ASP A 348 2.82 22.08 -15.82
N LYS A 349 3.74 21.21 -16.25
CA LYS A 349 4.77 21.55 -17.26
C LYS A 349 4.28 21.29 -18.68
N ILE A 350 3.49 20.24 -18.89
CA ILE A 350 3.00 19.84 -20.22
C ILE A 350 1.86 20.75 -20.68
N TYR A 351 0.94 21.12 -19.80
CA TYR A 351 -0.25 21.90 -20.13
C TYR A 351 0.06 23.22 -20.87
N PRO A 352 1.03 24.06 -20.44
CA PRO A 352 1.40 25.28 -21.19
C PRO A 352 1.91 24.99 -22.60
N ILE A 353 2.60 23.87 -22.81
CA ILE A 353 3.12 23.46 -24.13
C ILE A 353 1.96 23.08 -25.04
N ILE A 354 1.02 22.26 -24.58
CA ILE A 354 -0.18 21.89 -25.33
C ILE A 354 -0.96 23.15 -25.73
N LYS A 355 -1.17 24.06 -24.78
CA LYS A 355 -1.88 25.32 -25.01
C LYS A 355 -1.19 26.18 -26.07
N ALA A 356 0.14 26.29 -26.03
CA ALA A 356 0.91 27.03 -27.04
C ALA A 356 0.81 26.40 -28.44
N LEU A 357 0.76 25.06 -28.54
CA LEU A 357 0.60 24.35 -29.81
C LEU A 357 -0.79 24.55 -30.41
N GLN A 358 -1.85 24.54 -29.61
CA GLN A 358 -3.23 24.80 -30.07
C GLN A 358 -3.42 26.23 -30.60
N VAL A 359 -2.77 27.23 -30.00
CA VAL A 359 -2.77 28.61 -30.51
C VAL A 359 -2.06 28.72 -31.87
N LYS A 360 -1.06 27.88 -32.14
CA LYS A 360 -0.38 27.85 -33.45
C LYS A 360 -1.20 27.12 -34.51
N SER A 361 -1.89 26.03 -34.18
CA SER A 361 -2.70 25.28 -35.15
C SER A 361 -3.91 26.09 -35.64
N THR A 362 -4.50 26.91 -34.77
CA THR A 362 -5.62 27.81 -35.10
C THR A 362 -5.22 29.03 -35.96
N LYS A 363 -3.92 29.32 -36.09
CA LYS A 363 -3.38 30.45 -36.88
C LYS A 363 -2.80 30.05 -38.25
N LYS A 364 -3.10 28.87 -38.82
CA LYS A 364 -2.68 28.56 -40.20
C LYS A 364 -3.36 29.54 -41.18
N PRO A 365 -2.59 30.27 -42.03
CA PRO A 365 -3.14 31.30 -42.90
C PRO A 365 -3.96 30.67 -44.03
N THR A 366 -5.14 31.21 -44.27
CA THR A 366 -5.92 30.99 -45.49
C THR A 366 -5.09 31.50 -46.67
N ILE A 367 -4.43 30.60 -47.39
CA ILE A 367 -3.80 30.93 -48.67
C ILE A 367 -4.94 31.22 -49.64
N LYS A 368 -5.27 32.50 -49.83
CA LYS A 368 -6.12 32.93 -50.95
C LYS A 368 -5.35 32.61 -52.23
N SER A 369 -5.83 31.63 -52.99
CA SER A 369 -5.43 31.44 -54.38
C SER A 369 -5.75 32.71 -55.16
N VAL A 370 -4.73 33.46 -55.53
CA VAL A 370 -4.85 34.57 -56.48
C VAL A 370 -5.08 33.95 -57.86
N LYS A 371 -6.23 34.24 -58.45
CA LYS A 371 -6.49 34.05 -59.88
C LYS A 371 -6.06 35.29 -60.64
#